data_AF-A0A8H8SHP5-F1
#
_entry.id   AF-A0A8H8SHP5-F1
#
_cell.length_a   1.000
_cell.length_b   1.000
_cell.length_c   1.000
_cell.angle_alpha   90.00
_cell.angle_beta   90.00
_cell.angle_gamma   90.00
#
_symmetry.space_group_name_H-M   'P 1'
#
loop_
_entity.id
_entity.type
_entity.pdbx_description
1 polymer ?
#
loop_
_entity_poly.entity_id
_entity_poly.type
_entity_poly.pdbx_seq_one_letter_code
_entity_poly.pdbx_strand_id
1 'polypeptide(L)'
;MSLRRFNSIATLLSLLVTTPPPSATIPRSRNISWIDKMLLPDKFAPEYFMRHFFHDADVRQSLTPDRQLTAKLQVHYMTLAAQNRIAQDKVDLARLNARAYVYNIRNYRPEGWHGPFVLEDGVMQPNWVHLAACQWVISANVYQRQRVGHPYPTPPIGAEAAWRGSAPAEAISRKANPSRVTKDGIVDWAGVEGIWRRIVCFMDYRDFHEYNFHGHRTSGGLDTSVFTHPMFNEATRIITMVLRITHSMPGEAPFEHRPRLHFQGVSVANDTMISAVHGFVCMTPSGYVRWHLVTRYENDDRWVTEAVQIGEPGSAAGFIGTWTGNNHEPDDPAGPTWLWKIADVSQIPKDDALGSLNRNHFGFPEDEDGDEDDEGDEDDEEYDEEMDEDEDQDDEDEDEGGSMDGSDSEEGGYDEMPSLIHISTLYDLD
;
A
#
# COMPACT_ATOMS: atom_id res chain seq x y z
N MET A 1 -32.40 -2.54 -5.60
CA MET A 1 -32.12 -2.49 -7.06
C MET A 1 -33.02 -3.48 -7.77
N SER A 2 -33.26 -3.35 -9.09
CA SER A 2 -34.01 -4.42 -9.78
C SER A 2 -33.11 -5.66 -9.93
N LEU A 3 -33.68 -6.86 -9.76
CA LEU A 3 -32.97 -8.14 -9.93
C LEU A 3 -32.22 -8.21 -11.26
N ARG A 4 -32.82 -7.67 -12.33
CA ARG A 4 -32.19 -7.58 -13.66
C ARG A 4 -30.86 -6.83 -13.61
N ARG A 5 -30.83 -5.66 -12.96
CA ARG A 5 -29.61 -4.84 -12.88
C ARG A 5 -28.55 -5.52 -12.02
N PHE A 6 -28.95 -6.18 -10.93
CA PHE A 6 -28.04 -6.97 -10.10
C PHE A 6 -27.35 -8.04 -10.92
N ASN A 7 -28.14 -8.84 -11.65
CA ASN A 7 -27.62 -9.89 -12.52
C ASN A 7 -26.70 -9.32 -13.61
N SER A 8 -27.03 -8.18 -14.22
CA SER A 8 -26.16 -7.56 -15.21
C SER A 8 -24.78 -7.19 -14.65
N ILE A 9 -24.72 -6.55 -13.49
CA ILE A 9 -23.44 -6.14 -12.87
C ILE A 9 -22.64 -7.37 -12.42
N ALA A 10 -23.31 -8.35 -11.82
CA ALA A 10 -22.69 -9.61 -11.43
C ALA A 10 -22.08 -10.32 -12.64
N THR A 11 -22.77 -10.34 -13.79
CA THR A 11 -22.23 -10.88 -15.04
C THR A 11 -21.00 -10.13 -15.53
N LEU A 12 -21.01 -8.78 -15.50
CA LEU A 12 -19.84 -7.98 -15.91
C LEU A 12 -18.61 -8.23 -15.03
N LEU A 13 -18.81 -8.36 -13.71
CA LEU A 13 -17.75 -8.70 -12.77
C LEU A 13 -17.26 -10.14 -12.97
N SER A 14 -18.17 -11.08 -13.23
CA SER A 14 -17.82 -12.46 -13.54
C SER A 14 -16.95 -12.55 -14.80
N LEU A 15 -17.30 -11.82 -15.86
CA LEU A 15 -16.52 -11.77 -17.09
C LEU A 15 -15.08 -11.27 -16.86
N LEU A 16 -14.85 -10.36 -15.91
CA LEU A 16 -13.50 -9.90 -15.56
C LEU A 16 -12.63 -11.04 -15.03
N VAL A 17 -13.22 -11.85 -14.15
CA VAL A 17 -12.55 -12.95 -13.44
C VAL A 17 -12.36 -14.17 -14.34
N THR A 18 -13.35 -14.47 -15.19
CA THR A 18 -13.33 -15.68 -16.03
C THR A 18 -12.61 -15.48 -17.36
N THR A 19 -12.33 -14.23 -17.77
CA THR A 19 -11.62 -13.98 -19.03
C THR A 19 -10.11 -14.17 -18.83
N PRO A 20 -9.45 -15.02 -19.62
CA PRO A 20 -8.00 -15.20 -19.51
C PRO A 20 -7.25 -13.90 -19.89
N PRO A 21 -6.10 -13.63 -19.25
CA PRO A 21 -5.25 -12.50 -19.63
C PRO A 21 -4.73 -12.69 -21.07
N PRO A 22 -4.44 -11.60 -21.79
CA PRO A 22 -3.76 -11.67 -23.07
C PRO A 22 -2.36 -12.27 -22.88
N SER A 23 -1.91 -13.02 -23.88
CA SER A 23 -0.59 -13.63 -23.95
C SER A 23 -0.09 -13.64 -25.40
N ALA A 24 1.13 -14.13 -25.63
CA ALA A 24 1.66 -14.29 -26.98
C ALA A 24 0.77 -15.19 -27.87
N THR A 25 0.01 -16.10 -27.28
CA THR A 25 -0.87 -17.04 -27.99
C THR A 25 -2.36 -16.66 -27.92
N ILE A 26 -2.76 -15.87 -26.92
CA ILE A 26 -4.15 -15.46 -26.69
C ILE A 26 -4.24 -13.93 -26.84
N PRO A 27 -4.83 -13.41 -27.94
CA PRO A 27 -4.99 -11.96 -28.09
C PRO A 27 -5.96 -11.40 -27.05
N ARG A 28 -5.95 -10.07 -26.87
CA ARG A 28 -6.89 -9.37 -25.98
C ARG A 28 -8.33 -9.79 -26.26
N SER A 29 -9.04 -10.18 -25.19
CA SER A 29 -10.43 -10.62 -25.27
C SER A 29 -11.33 -9.51 -25.82
N ARG A 30 -12.06 -9.83 -26.90
CA ARG A 30 -13.06 -8.92 -27.48
C ARG A 30 -14.17 -8.58 -26.48
N ASN A 31 -14.49 -9.48 -25.54
CA ASN A 31 -15.49 -9.23 -24.51
C ASN A 31 -15.02 -8.15 -23.55
N ILE A 32 -13.76 -8.18 -23.13
CA ILE A 32 -13.23 -7.17 -22.21
C ILE A 32 -13.05 -5.83 -22.93
N SER A 33 -12.53 -5.84 -24.17
CA SER A 33 -12.51 -4.62 -25.00
C SER A 33 -13.91 -4.03 -25.21
N TRP A 34 -14.96 -4.86 -25.24
CA TRP A 34 -16.34 -4.40 -25.31
C TRP A 34 -16.83 -3.84 -23.97
N ILE A 35 -16.52 -4.49 -22.84
CA ILE A 35 -16.84 -3.99 -21.49
C ILE A 35 -16.15 -2.66 -21.23
N ASP A 36 -14.85 -2.54 -21.51
CA ASP A 36 -14.10 -1.29 -21.33
C ASP A 36 -14.77 -0.16 -22.11
N LYS A 37 -15.12 -0.41 -23.38
CA LYS A 37 -15.86 0.54 -24.22
C LYS A 37 -17.24 0.90 -23.65
N MET A 38 -17.95 -0.07 -23.09
CA MET A 38 -19.28 0.13 -22.51
C MET A 38 -19.21 0.93 -21.20
N LEU A 39 -18.15 0.73 -20.42
CA LEU A 39 -17.92 1.40 -19.14
C LEU A 39 -17.14 2.72 -19.29
N LEU A 40 -16.83 3.13 -20.52
CA LEU A 40 -16.28 4.45 -20.78
C LEU A 40 -17.21 5.53 -20.21
N PRO A 41 -16.65 6.63 -19.66
CA PRO A 41 -17.45 7.69 -19.06
C PRO A 41 -18.49 8.35 -20.01
N ASP A 42 -18.33 8.23 -21.34
CA ASP A 42 -19.29 8.73 -22.33
C ASP A 42 -20.46 7.78 -22.59
N LYS A 43 -20.35 6.51 -22.19
CA LYS A 43 -21.35 5.45 -22.40
C LYS A 43 -22.03 5.01 -21.11
N PHE A 44 -21.39 5.25 -19.96
CA PHE A 44 -21.89 4.86 -18.65
C PHE A 44 -21.79 6.01 -17.67
N ALA A 45 -22.88 6.30 -16.94
CA ALA A 45 -22.94 7.38 -15.97
C ALA A 45 -21.93 7.14 -14.83
N PRO A 46 -20.84 7.93 -14.72
CA PRO A 46 -19.86 7.78 -13.64
C PRO A 46 -20.48 7.91 -12.26
N GLU A 47 -21.58 8.66 -12.16
CA GLU A 47 -22.35 8.80 -10.94
C GLU A 47 -22.91 7.46 -10.45
N TYR A 48 -23.15 6.51 -11.35
CA TYR A 48 -23.64 5.21 -10.95
C TYR A 48 -22.57 4.41 -10.20
N PHE A 49 -21.30 4.45 -10.62
CA PHE A 49 -20.21 3.80 -9.89
C PHE A 49 -20.13 4.34 -8.46
N MET A 50 -20.19 5.65 -8.34
CA MET A 50 -19.98 6.40 -7.10
C MET A 50 -21.23 6.58 -6.25
N ARG A 51 -22.36 5.98 -6.63
CA ARG A 51 -23.66 6.17 -5.95
C ARG A 51 -23.65 5.87 -4.46
N HIS A 52 -22.70 5.08 -4.00
CA HIS A 52 -22.54 4.73 -2.59
C HIS A 52 -21.89 5.84 -1.76
N PHE A 53 -21.45 6.93 -2.40
CA PHE A 53 -20.98 8.17 -1.77
C PHE A 53 -21.87 9.39 -2.07
N PHE A 54 -23.02 9.21 -2.73
CA PHE A 54 -23.97 10.29 -2.98
C PHE A 54 -25.13 10.19 -1.99
N HIS A 55 -24.80 10.48 -0.75
CA HIS A 55 -25.75 10.56 0.35
C HIS A 55 -25.36 11.73 1.24
N ASP A 56 -26.28 12.16 2.10
CA ASP A 56 -25.94 13.12 3.14
C ASP A 56 -24.87 12.53 4.05
N ALA A 57 -23.89 13.35 4.43
CA ALA A 57 -22.68 12.92 5.11
C ALA A 57 -22.90 12.21 6.44
N ASP A 58 -24.02 12.52 7.06
CA ASP A 58 -24.41 12.05 8.38
C ASP A 58 -25.21 10.75 8.37
N VAL A 59 -25.55 10.26 7.18
CA VAL A 59 -26.41 9.09 7.03
C VAL A 59 -25.54 7.86 6.84
N ARG A 60 -25.43 7.05 7.90
CA ARG A 60 -24.80 5.75 7.80
C ARG A 60 -25.55 4.88 6.79
N GLN A 61 -24.82 4.46 5.76
CA GLN A 61 -25.36 3.62 4.72
C GLN A 61 -25.25 2.14 5.09
N SER A 62 -26.36 1.41 4.96
CA SER A 62 -26.34 -0.05 5.07
C SER A 62 -25.50 -0.66 3.94
N LEU A 63 -24.76 -1.72 4.28
CA LEU A 63 -23.92 -2.50 3.36
C LEU A 63 -24.75 -3.51 2.55
N THR A 64 -25.79 -3.05 1.87
CA THR A 64 -26.66 -3.95 1.11
C THR A 64 -25.90 -4.66 -0.02
N PRO A 65 -26.31 -5.88 -0.43
CA PRO A 65 -25.67 -6.60 -1.53
C PRO A 65 -25.56 -5.77 -2.81
N ASP A 66 -26.57 -4.95 -3.10
CA ASP A 66 -26.58 -4.03 -4.25
C ASP A 66 -25.46 -2.98 -4.19
N ARG A 67 -25.16 -2.47 -3.00
CA ARG A 67 -24.10 -1.48 -2.77
C ARG A 67 -22.73 -2.12 -2.86
N GLN A 68 -22.55 -3.26 -2.19
CA GLN A 68 -21.33 -4.06 -2.29
C GLN A 68 -21.01 -4.37 -3.76
N LEU A 69 -22.01 -4.81 -4.53
CA LEU A 69 -21.82 -5.15 -5.93
C LEU A 69 -21.43 -3.95 -6.81
N THR A 70 -21.99 -2.77 -6.55
CA THR A 70 -21.64 -1.56 -7.32
C THR A 70 -20.31 -0.98 -6.91
N ALA A 71 -19.97 -1.03 -5.62
CA ALA A 71 -18.67 -0.63 -5.12
C ALA A 71 -17.56 -1.57 -5.65
N LYS A 72 -17.83 -2.88 -5.74
CA LYS A 72 -16.93 -3.84 -6.40
C LYS A 72 -16.70 -3.47 -7.86
N LEU A 73 -17.76 -3.12 -8.59
CA LEU A 73 -17.66 -2.65 -9.96
C LEU A 73 -16.81 -1.37 -10.07
N GLN A 74 -16.97 -0.41 -9.15
CA GLN A 74 -16.12 0.78 -9.08
C GLN A 74 -14.65 0.40 -8.89
N VAL A 75 -14.34 -0.43 -7.89
CA VAL A 75 -12.97 -0.81 -7.55
C VAL A 75 -12.24 -1.44 -8.74
N HIS A 76 -12.93 -2.26 -9.54
CA HIS A 76 -12.33 -2.93 -10.69
C HIS A 76 -12.26 -2.08 -11.97
N TYR A 77 -13.21 -1.16 -12.20
CA TYR A 77 -13.38 -0.53 -13.52
C TYR A 77 -13.28 0.99 -13.53
N MET A 78 -13.38 1.66 -12.38
CA MET A 78 -13.37 3.11 -12.36
C MET A 78 -12.01 3.66 -12.82
N THR A 79 -12.08 4.65 -13.71
CA THR A 79 -10.90 5.40 -14.16
C THR A 79 -10.90 6.80 -13.56
N LEU A 80 -9.72 7.36 -13.30
CA LEU A 80 -9.60 8.76 -12.85
C LEU A 80 -10.20 9.75 -13.85
N ALA A 81 -10.20 9.43 -15.14
CA ALA A 81 -10.82 10.26 -16.18
C ALA A 81 -12.36 10.36 -16.02
N ALA A 82 -13.00 9.41 -15.34
CA ALA A 82 -14.42 9.45 -15.05
C ALA A 82 -14.80 10.62 -14.13
N GLN A 83 -13.87 11.09 -13.28
CA GLN A 83 -14.10 12.23 -12.38
C GLN A 83 -14.41 13.52 -13.15
N ASN A 84 -13.75 13.74 -14.30
CA ASN A 84 -13.93 14.94 -15.13
C ASN A 84 -15.34 15.06 -15.74
N ARG A 85 -16.18 14.04 -15.60
CA ARG A 85 -17.56 14.01 -16.11
C ARG A 85 -18.60 14.15 -15.00
N ILE A 86 -18.17 14.12 -13.74
CA ILE A 86 -19.03 14.29 -12.57
C ILE A 86 -19.03 15.78 -12.23
N ALA A 87 -20.20 16.32 -11.90
CA ALA A 87 -20.31 17.70 -11.43
C ALA A 87 -19.47 17.91 -10.15
N GLN A 88 -18.81 19.06 -10.03
CA GLN A 88 -17.81 19.30 -8.97
C GLN A 88 -18.41 19.15 -7.56
N ASP A 89 -19.65 19.61 -7.36
CA ASP A 89 -20.40 19.45 -6.11
C ASP A 89 -20.54 17.98 -5.68
N LYS A 90 -20.77 17.08 -6.64
CA LYS A 90 -20.83 15.63 -6.39
C LYS A 90 -19.45 15.02 -6.14
N VAL A 91 -18.42 15.51 -6.83
CA VAL A 91 -17.03 15.08 -6.57
C VAL A 91 -16.64 15.43 -5.14
N ASP A 92 -16.95 16.65 -4.71
CA ASP A 92 -16.66 17.15 -3.36
C ASP A 92 -17.45 16.36 -2.30
N LEU A 93 -18.75 16.14 -2.53
CA LEU A 93 -19.60 15.33 -1.66
C LEU A 93 -19.07 13.89 -1.54
N ALA A 94 -18.69 13.26 -2.65
CA ALA A 94 -18.16 11.91 -2.62
C ALA A 94 -16.81 11.83 -1.91
N ARG A 95 -15.94 12.83 -2.07
CA ARG A 95 -14.67 12.90 -1.36
C ARG A 95 -14.89 13.02 0.15
N LEU A 96 -15.82 13.89 0.56
CA LEU A 96 -16.20 14.05 1.96
C LEU A 96 -16.73 12.73 2.53
N ASN A 97 -17.65 12.06 1.84
CA ASN A 97 -18.23 10.80 2.29
C ASN A 97 -17.24 9.64 2.33
N ALA A 98 -16.31 9.57 1.37
CA ALA A 98 -15.26 8.56 1.39
C ALA A 98 -14.29 8.78 2.56
N ARG A 99 -13.89 10.03 2.84
CA ARG A 99 -13.07 10.37 4.02
C ARG A 99 -13.81 10.05 5.31
N ALA A 100 -15.07 10.46 5.43
CA ALA A 100 -15.90 10.19 6.58
C ALA A 100 -16.08 8.68 6.83
N TYR A 101 -16.08 7.86 5.78
CA TYR A 101 -16.09 6.40 5.91
C TYR A 101 -14.73 5.87 6.37
N VAL A 102 -13.65 6.25 5.69
CA VAL A 102 -12.30 5.71 5.92
C VAL A 102 -11.75 6.13 7.29
N TYR A 103 -11.94 7.37 7.72
CA TYR A 103 -11.39 7.85 9.00
C TYR A 103 -12.31 7.59 10.21
N ASN A 104 -13.44 6.92 10.02
CA ASN A 104 -14.31 6.54 11.12
C ASN A 104 -13.83 5.24 11.76
N ILE A 105 -13.24 5.36 12.96
CA ILE A 105 -12.65 4.24 13.69
C ILE A 105 -13.66 3.13 14.01
N ARG A 106 -14.96 3.45 14.06
CA ARG A 106 -16.04 2.48 14.30
C ARG A 106 -16.16 1.43 13.18
N ASN A 107 -15.49 1.63 12.04
CA ASN A 107 -15.43 0.68 10.93
C ASN A 107 -14.29 -0.36 11.07
N TYR A 108 -13.39 -0.20 12.05
CA TYR A 108 -12.18 -1.01 12.22
C TYR A 108 -12.32 -1.96 13.40
N ARG A 109 -13.12 -3.02 13.20
CA ARG A 109 -13.52 -3.93 14.29
C ARG A 109 -12.84 -5.29 14.19
N PRO A 110 -12.66 -6.00 15.32
CA PRO A 110 -12.08 -7.35 15.32
C PRO A 110 -12.80 -8.33 14.38
N GLU A 111 -14.13 -8.22 14.24
CA GLU A 111 -14.91 -9.11 13.37
C GLU A 111 -14.57 -8.96 11.88
N GLY A 112 -14.07 -7.80 11.47
CA GLY A 112 -13.58 -7.54 10.12
C GLY A 112 -12.05 -7.57 10.03
N TRP A 113 -11.37 -8.20 10.99
CA TRP A 113 -9.92 -8.18 11.14
C TRP A 113 -9.33 -6.77 11.18
N HIS A 114 -10.07 -5.79 11.71
CA HIS A 114 -9.69 -4.38 11.69
C HIS A 114 -9.41 -3.84 10.26
N GLY A 115 -9.93 -4.49 9.23
CA GLY A 115 -9.66 -4.18 7.84
C GLY A 115 -10.93 -3.96 7.02
N PRO A 116 -10.79 -3.93 5.68
CA PRO A 116 -11.92 -3.81 4.76
C PRO A 116 -12.62 -5.16 4.56
N PHE A 117 -12.96 -5.85 5.65
CA PHE A 117 -13.68 -7.13 5.64
C PHE A 117 -14.98 -7.05 6.44
N VAL A 118 -15.90 -7.93 6.10
CA VAL A 118 -17.18 -8.08 6.79
C VAL A 118 -17.52 -9.56 6.86
N LEU A 119 -17.99 -10.01 8.02
CA LEU A 119 -18.49 -11.36 8.21
C LEU A 119 -19.95 -11.42 7.73
N GLU A 120 -20.21 -12.13 6.64
CA GLU A 120 -21.55 -12.31 6.07
C GLU A 120 -21.88 -13.81 6.05
N ASP A 121 -22.98 -14.20 6.70
CA ASP A 121 -23.40 -15.60 6.83
C ASP A 121 -22.29 -16.54 7.35
N GLY A 122 -21.44 -16.05 8.25
CA GLY A 122 -20.32 -16.80 8.82
C GLY A 122 -19.10 -16.93 7.90
N VAL A 123 -19.12 -16.30 6.71
CA VAL A 123 -18.01 -16.29 5.75
C VAL A 123 -17.44 -14.89 5.65
N MET A 124 -16.12 -14.77 5.77
CA MET A 124 -15.47 -13.46 5.63
C MET A 124 -15.50 -12.99 4.18
N GLN A 125 -16.04 -11.80 3.93
CA GLN A 125 -16.13 -11.18 2.61
C GLN A 125 -15.39 -9.85 2.59
N PRO A 126 -14.81 -9.43 1.45
CA PRO A 126 -14.38 -8.06 1.26
C PRO A 126 -15.55 -7.08 1.42
N ASN A 127 -15.33 -6.03 2.20
CA ASN A 127 -16.21 -4.88 2.25
C ASN A 127 -15.85 -3.92 1.10
N TRP A 128 -16.49 -4.12 -0.05
CA TRP A 128 -16.25 -3.35 -1.26
C TRP A 128 -16.58 -1.87 -1.12
N VAL A 129 -17.54 -1.49 -0.27
CA VAL A 129 -17.80 -0.07 0.03
C VAL A 129 -16.60 0.56 0.74
N HIS A 130 -15.97 -0.17 1.67
CA HIS A 130 -14.74 0.28 2.33
C HIS A 130 -13.58 0.39 1.33
N LEU A 131 -13.37 -0.63 0.49
CA LEU A 131 -12.33 -0.62 -0.55
C LEU A 131 -12.54 0.52 -1.56
N ALA A 132 -13.78 0.78 -1.98
CA ALA A 132 -14.12 1.88 -2.87
C ALA A 132 -13.86 3.25 -2.23
N ALA A 133 -14.05 3.37 -0.91
CA ALA A 133 -13.76 4.60 -0.18
C ALA A 133 -12.25 4.83 -0.10
N CYS A 134 -11.48 3.77 0.19
CA CYS A 134 -10.02 3.81 0.17
C CYS A 134 -9.49 4.20 -1.21
N GLN A 135 -9.98 3.52 -2.27
CA GLN A 135 -9.63 3.82 -3.66
C GLN A 135 -9.89 5.29 -3.99
N TRP A 136 -11.04 5.83 -3.59
CA TRP A 136 -11.42 7.20 -3.89
C TRP A 136 -10.58 8.24 -3.15
N VAL A 137 -10.34 8.07 -1.85
CA VAL A 137 -9.49 8.98 -1.06
C VAL A 137 -8.08 9.05 -1.66
N ILE A 138 -7.46 7.88 -1.91
CA ILE A 138 -6.11 7.82 -2.50
C ILE A 138 -6.08 8.47 -3.88
N SER A 139 -7.05 8.13 -4.73
CA SER A 139 -7.18 8.67 -6.09
C SER A 139 -7.31 10.19 -6.10
N ALA A 140 -8.17 10.74 -5.24
CA ALA A 140 -8.37 12.18 -5.13
C ALA A 140 -7.12 12.91 -4.61
N ASN A 141 -6.39 12.30 -3.68
CA ASN A 141 -5.15 12.88 -3.14
C ASN A 141 -4.03 12.89 -4.19
N VAL A 142 -3.83 11.79 -4.90
CA VAL A 142 -2.88 11.71 -6.02
C VAL A 142 -3.22 12.75 -7.08
N TYR A 143 -4.48 12.82 -7.50
CA TYR A 143 -4.93 13.79 -8.51
C TYR A 143 -4.68 15.24 -8.05
N GLN A 144 -4.98 15.58 -6.80
CA GLN A 144 -4.73 16.92 -6.27
C GLN A 144 -3.23 17.26 -6.26
N ARG A 145 -2.37 16.31 -5.85
CA ARG A 145 -0.90 16.50 -5.83
C ARG A 145 -0.33 16.67 -7.23
N GLN A 146 -0.80 15.88 -8.20
CA GLN A 146 -0.40 15.99 -9.61
C GLN A 146 -0.80 17.35 -10.22
N ARG A 147 -1.98 17.88 -9.89
CA ARG A 147 -2.44 19.19 -10.39
C ARG A 147 -1.59 20.36 -9.94
N VAL A 148 -0.92 20.26 -8.79
CA VAL A 148 0.02 21.27 -8.29
C VAL A 148 1.47 20.97 -8.68
N GLY A 149 1.70 20.01 -9.58
CA GLY A 149 3.00 19.72 -10.18
C GLY A 149 3.84 18.65 -9.48
N HIS A 150 3.34 18.00 -8.42
CA HIS A 150 4.10 16.92 -7.78
C HIS A 150 4.03 15.62 -8.60
N PRO A 151 5.15 14.89 -8.78
CA PRO A 151 5.23 13.69 -9.60
C PRO A 151 4.70 12.44 -8.85
N TYR A 152 3.50 12.50 -8.29
CA TYR A 152 2.90 11.37 -7.59
C TYR A 152 2.59 10.24 -8.59
N PRO A 153 3.00 8.98 -8.32
CA PRO A 153 2.71 7.88 -9.21
C PRO A 153 1.22 7.50 -9.12
N THR A 154 0.64 7.09 -10.25
CA THR A 154 -0.76 6.66 -10.32
C THR A 154 -0.83 5.13 -10.21
N PRO A 155 -1.62 4.58 -9.27
CA PRO A 155 -1.87 3.14 -9.23
C PRO A 155 -2.48 2.64 -10.55
N PRO A 156 -2.11 1.44 -11.05
CA PRO A 156 -2.75 0.86 -12.22
C PRO A 156 -4.25 0.61 -11.97
N ILE A 157 -5.09 1.06 -12.90
CA ILE A 157 -6.55 1.03 -12.78
C ILE A 157 -7.20 0.48 -14.04
N GLY A 158 -8.48 0.08 -13.91
CA GLY A 158 -9.29 -0.45 -14.99
C GLY A 158 -9.24 -1.97 -15.09
N ALA A 159 -10.07 -2.52 -15.99
CA ALA A 159 -10.30 -3.95 -16.10
C ALA A 159 -9.00 -4.74 -16.34
N GLU A 160 -8.14 -4.26 -17.25
CA GLU A 160 -6.91 -4.95 -17.61
C GLU A 160 -5.93 -5.02 -16.43
N ALA A 161 -5.93 -4.00 -15.57
CA ALA A 161 -5.08 -3.98 -14.40
C ALA A 161 -5.46 -5.08 -13.39
N ALA A 162 -6.72 -5.53 -13.36
CA ALA A 162 -7.19 -6.58 -12.45
C ALA A 162 -6.93 -8.01 -12.95
N TRP A 163 -6.41 -8.21 -14.16
CA TRP A 163 -6.17 -9.56 -14.67
C TRP A 163 -5.01 -10.28 -14.00
N ARG A 164 -5.04 -11.62 -14.08
CA ARG A 164 -3.94 -12.45 -13.60
C ARG A 164 -2.65 -12.09 -14.32
N GLY A 165 -1.60 -11.82 -13.57
CA GLY A 165 -0.26 -11.57 -14.10
C GLY A 165 -0.17 -10.34 -15.02
N SER A 166 -1.12 -9.41 -14.96
CA SER A 166 -1.10 -8.21 -15.80
C SER A 166 -0.06 -7.18 -15.37
N ALA A 167 0.51 -7.31 -14.17
CA ALA A 167 1.61 -6.46 -13.75
C ALA A 167 2.80 -6.63 -14.71
N PRO A 168 3.37 -5.55 -15.27
CA PRO A 168 4.55 -5.67 -16.13
C PRO A 168 5.72 -6.40 -15.44
N ALA A 169 5.92 -6.13 -14.15
CA ALA A 169 6.88 -6.83 -13.31
C ALA A 169 6.64 -8.35 -13.26
N GLU A 170 5.38 -8.80 -13.27
CA GLU A 170 5.04 -10.23 -13.28
C GLU A 170 5.41 -10.91 -14.59
N ALA A 171 5.28 -10.23 -15.72
CA ALA A 171 5.70 -10.75 -17.01
C ALA A 171 7.23 -10.94 -17.06
N ILE A 172 7.99 -9.99 -16.50
CA ILE A 172 9.45 -10.05 -16.39
C ILE A 172 9.84 -11.22 -15.47
N SER A 173 9.24 -11.28 -14.28
CA SER A 173 9.49 -12.34 -13.29
C SER A 173 9.25 -13.74 -13.88
N ARG A 174 8.17 -13.93 -14.65
CA ARG A 174 7.88 -15.23 -15.30
C ARG A 174 8.82 -15.57 -16.45
N LYS A 175 9.40 -14.56 -17.11
CA LYS A 175 10.41 -14.81 -18.14
C LYS A 175 11.71 -15.32 -17.52
N ALA A 176 12.11 -14.74 -16.39
CA ALA A 176 13.30 -15.16 -15.64
C ALA A 176 13.08 -16.49 -14.89
N ASN A 177 11.92 -16.64 -14.26
CA ASN A 177 11.54 -17.81 -13.47
C ASN A 177 10.12 -18.29 -13.85
N PRO A 178 9.99 -19.13 -14.89
CA PRO A 178 8.68 -19.58 -15.40
C PRO A 178 7.84 -20.37 -14.39
N SER A 179 8.49 -21.12 -13.50
CA SER A 179 7.81 -21.92 -12.47
C SER A 179 7.40 -21.09 -11.25
N ARG A 180 7.94 -19.86 -11.10
CA ARG A 180 7.75 -19.00 -9.92
C ARG A 180 8.09 -19.73 -8.62
N VAL A 181 9.12 -20.56 -8.68
CA VAL A 181 9.65 -21.28 -7.52
C VAL A 181 10.83 -20.48 -6.97
N THR A 182 10.74 -20.07 -5.72
CA THR A 182 11.84 -19.40 -4.99
C THR A 182 13.04 -20.34 -4.84
N LYS A 183 14.19 -19.80 -4.41
CA LYS A 183 15.40 -20.60 -4.16
C LYS A 183 15.14 -21.74 -3.15
N ASP A 184 14.25 -21.52 -2.19
CA ASP A 184 13.86 -22.48 -1.15
C ASP A 184 12.78 -23.49 -1.60
N GLY A 185 12.46 -23.55 -2.91
CA GLY A 185 11.49 -24.49 -3.44
C GLY A 185 10.02 -24.09 -3.22
N ILE A 186 9.74 -22.87 -2.76
CA ILE A 186 8.38 -22.39 -2.48
C ILE A 186 7.78 -21.77 -3.75
N VAL A 187 6.55 -22.18 -4.11
CA VAL A 187 5.82 -21.62 -5.25
C VAL A 187 5.16 -20.29 -4.88
N ASP A 188 5.61 -19.20 -5.50
CA ASP A 188 5.01 -17.87 -5.38
C ASP A 188 3.75 -17.73 -6.25
N TRP A 189 2.66 -18.37 -5.80
CA TRP A 189 1.39 -18.36 -6.52
C TRP A 189 0.72 -16.97 -6.54
N ALA A 190 1.01 -16.12 -5.54
CA ALA A 190 0.39 -14.82 -5.36
C ALA A 190 1.14 -13.69 -6.09
N GLY A 191 2.42 -13.91 -6.41
CA GLY A 191 3.30 -12.89 -6.94
C GLY A 191 3.78 -11.95 -5.83
N VAL A 192 4.26 -12.48 -4.71
CA VAL A 192 4.76 -11.72 -3.56
C VAL A 192 6.09 -11.05 -3.87
N GLU A 193 7.05 -11.81 -4.38
CA GLU A 193 8.42 -11.32 -4.51
C GLU A 193 8.50 -10.20 -5.54
N GLY A 194 9.10 -9.09 -5.17
CA GLY A 194 9.28 -7.96 -6.07
C GLY A 194 9.41 -6.63 -5.34
N ILE A 195 9.51 -5.58 -6.15
CA ILE A 195 9.48 -4.20 -5.69
C ILE A 195 8.05 -3.68 -5.80
N TRP A 196 7.53 -3.17 -4.70
CA TRP A 196 6.18 -2.65 -4.57
C TRP A 196 6.22 -1.15 -4.31
N ARG A 197 5.28 -0.43 -4.92
CA ARG A 197 4.98 0.95 -4.59
C ARG A 197 3.75 0.97 -3.69
N ARG A 198 3.80 1.70 -2.59
CA ARG A 198 2.71 1.93 -1.66
C ARG A 198 2.36 3.41 -1.63
N ILE A 199 1.07 3.71 -1.73
CA ILE A 199 0.52 4.99 -1.31
C ILE A 199 -0.25 4.79 -0.03
N VAL A 200 0.04 5.61 0.96
CA VAL A 200 -0.68 5.65 2.24
C VAL A 200 -1.15 7.07 2.51
N CYS A 201 -2.40 7.21 2.96
CA CYS A 201 -2.94 8.50 3.40
C CYS A 201 -3.25 8.47 4.90
N PHE A 202 -3.05 9.60 5.57
CA PHE A 202 -3.41 9.76 6.97
C PHE A 202 -3.96 11.17 7.23
N MET A 203 -5.03 11.21 8.01
CA MET A 203 -5.60 12.43 8.55
C MET A 203 -4.73 12.95 9.69
N ASP A 204 -4.58 14.26 9.84
CA ASP A 204 -3.91 14.85 11.01
C ASP A 204 -4.52 14.29 12.30
N TYR A 205 -3.67 13.97 13.27
CA TYR A 205 -4.11 13.31 14.49
C TYR A 205 -5.12 14.14 15.28
N ARG A 206 -5.00 15.48 15.26
CA ARG A 206 -5.96 16.37 15.93
C ARG A 206 -7.33 16.34 15.25
N ASP A 207 -7.33 16.43 13.91
CA ASP A 207 -8.56 16.33 13.13
C ASP A 207 -9.21 14.95 13.34
N PHE A 208 -8.41 13.87 13.34
CA PHE A 208 -8.87 12.50 13.57
C PHE A 208 -9.54 12.34 14.93
N HIS A 209 -8.94 12.89 15.98
CA HIS A 209 -9.51 12.89 17.33
C HIS A 209 -10.80 13.70 17.42
N GLU A 210 -10.80 14.89 16.82
CA GLU A 210 -12.00 15.72 16.74
C GLU A 210 -13.13 14.96 16.06
N TYR A 211 -12.87 14.29 14.94
CA TYR A 211 -13.88 13.54 14.21
C TYR A 211 -14.44 12.34 15.00
N ASN A 212 -13.57 11.56 15.65
CA ASN A 212 -13.97 10.27 16.24
C ASN A 212 -14.43 10.36 17.69
N PHE A 213 -13.92 11.30 18.49
CA PHE A 213 -14.16 11.36 19.93
C PHE A 213 -14.96 12.60 20.37
N HIS A 214 -14.78 13.75 19.72
CA HIS A 214 -15.45 14.99 20.13
C HIS A 214 -16.63 15.38 19.24
N GLY A 215 -16.57 15.03 17.95
CA GLY A 215 -17.54 15.38 16.92
C GLY A 215 -18.82 14.55 17.00
N HIS A 216 -19.54 14.61 18.11
CA HIS A 216 -20.80 13.91 18.30
C HIS A 216 -21.98 14.84 18.01
N ARG A 217 -22.80 14.47 17.02
CA ARG A 217 -24.05 15.18 16.74
C ARG A 217 -25.17 14.70 17.64
N THR A 218 -26.18 15.55 17.85
CA THR A 218 -27.41 15.22 18.58
C THR A 218 -28.17 14.03 17.98
N SER A 219 -27.96 13.73 16.70
CA SER A 219 -28.52 12.57 15.99
C SER A 219 -27.77 11.25 16.26
N GLY A 220 -26.64 11.27 16.98
CA GLY A 220 -25.79 10.12 17.26
C GLY A 220 -24.75 9.79 16.17
N GLY A 221 -24.74 10.55 15.07
CA GLY A 221 -23.71 10.48 14.01
C GLY A 221 -22.43 11.24 14.38
N LEU A 222 -21.36 10.99 13.63
CA LEU A 222 -20.13 11.80 13.71
C LEU A 222 -20.28 13.08 12.89
N ASP A 223 -19.71 14.17 13.34
CA ASP A 223 -19.73 15.46 12.64
C ASP A 223 -18.69 15.51 11.53
N THR A 224 -19.14 15.55 10.27
CA THR A 224 -18.27 15.61 9.11
C THR A 224 -17.78 17.04 8.79
N SER A 225 -18.17 18.06 9.56
CA SER A 225 -17.75 19.45 9.36
C SER A 225 -16.23 19.62 9.36
N VAL A 226 -15.52 18.78 10.14
CA VAL A 226 -14.05 18.71 10.19
C VAL A 226 -13.41 18.58 8.81
N PHE A 227 -14.00 17.80 7.89
CA PHE A 227 -13.44 17.58 6.54
C PHE A 227 -13.59 18.78 5.60
N THR A 228 -14.45 19.74 5.97
CA THR A 228 -14.66 20.99 5.22
C THR A 228 -13.91 22.17 5.81
N HIS A 229 -13.28 21.96 6.97
CA HIS A 229 -12.57 23.02 7.67
C HIS A 229 -11.33 23.45 6.85
N PRO A 230 -11.04 24.76 6.70
CA PRO A 230 -9.90 25.22 5.89
C PRO A 230 -8.53 24.71 6.36
N MET A 231 -8.41 24.40 7.65
CA MET A 231 -7.18 23.85 8.26
C MET A 231 -7.11 22.32 8.25
N PHE A 232 -8.15 21.63 7.76
CA PHE A 232 -8.14 20.18 7.65
C PHE A 232 -6.92 19.72 6.85
N ASN A 233 -6.13 18.82 7.42
CA ASN A 233 -4.94 18.34 6.78
C ASN A 233 -4.94 16.81 6.61
N GLU A 234 -4.57 16.38 5.41
CA GLU A 234 -4.44 14.99 5.04
C GLU A 234 -3.11 14.81 4.30
N ALA A 235 -2.24 13.99 4.88
CA ALA A 235 -0.96 13.67 4.30
C ALA A 235 -1.09 12.47 3.36
N THR A 236 -0.24 12.43 2.33
CA THR A 236 -0.10 11.28 1.43
C THR A 236 1.39 11.00 1.25
N ARG A 237 1.79 9.79 1.59
CA ARG A 237 3.17 9.32 1.47
C ARG A 237 3.29 8.25 0.41
N ILE A 238 4.42 8.27 -0.27
CA ILE A 238 4.82 7.28 -1.26
C ILE A 238 5.95 6.49 -0.63
N ILE A 239 5.81 5.17 -0.60
CA ILE A 239 6.77 4.25 0.01
C ILE A 239 7.12 3.18 -1.03
N THR A 240 8.40 2.87 -1.15
CA THR A 240 8.87 1.74 -1.96
C THR A 240 9.18 0.58 -1.03
N MET A 241 8.81 -0.64 -1.39
CA MET A 241 9.04 -1.84 -0.59
C MET A 241 9.68 -2.93 -1.43
N VAL A 242 10.61 -3.68 -0.85
CA VAL A 242 11.13 -4.92 -1.44
C VAL A 242 10.65 -6.06 -0.58
N LEU A 243 9.92 -7.01 -1.16
CA LEU A 243 9.37 -8.16 -0.45
C LEU A 243 9.99 -9.45 -0.97
N ARG A 244 10.27 -10.38 -0.05
CA ARG A 244 10.77 -11.74 -0.33
C ARG A 244 10.02 -12.77 0.50
N ILE A 245 9.75 -13.92 -0.09
CA ILE A 245 9.09 -15.02 0.62
C ILE A 245 10.12 -15.65 1.56
N THR A 246 9.67 -16.02 2.76
CA THR A 246 10.53 -16.66 3.78
C THR A 246 10.13 -18.12 4.00
N HIS A 247 8.84 -18.39 4.08
CA HIS A 247 8.31 -19.74 4.25
C HIS A 247 6.85 -19.81 3.79
N SER A 248 6.32 -21.04 3.73
CA SER A 248 4.92 -21.27 3.43
C SER A 248 4.27 -22.18 4.47
N MET A 249 2.97 -21.99 4.67
CA MET A 249 2.14 -22.87 5.48
C MET A 249 1.01 -23.45 4.63
N PRO A 250 0.47 -24.64 4.96
CA PRO A 250 -0.64 -25.23 4.22
C PRO A 250 -1.81 -24.27 4.01
N GLY A 251 -2.38 -24.27 2.81
CA GLY A 251 -3.60 -23.53 2.50
C GLY A 251 -4.83 -24.19 3.13
N GLU A 252 -5.85 -23.41 3.39
CA GLU A 252 -7.14 -23.91 3.88
C GLU A 252 -8.02 -24.37 2.72
N ALA A 253 -8.87 -25.37 2.95
CA ALA A 253 -9.84 -25.85 1.96
C ALA A 253 -10.79 -24.73 1.50
N PRO A 254 -11.13 -24.62 0.19
CA PRO A 254 -10.75 -25.47 -0.94
C PRO A 254 -9.48 -24.99 -1.71
N PHE A 255 -8.62 -24.22 -1.04
CA PHE A 255 -7.45 -23.56 -1.63
C PHE A 255 -6.13 -24.17 -1.16
N GLU A 256 -6.09 -25.48 -0.91
CA GLU A 256 -4.89 -26.21 -0.48
C GLU A 256 -3.73 -26.05 -1.48
N HIS A 257 -4.06 -25.87 -2.77
CA HIS A 257 -3.11 -25.58 -3.86
C HIS A 257 -2.53 -24.16 -3.83
N ARG A 258 -2.97 -23.30 -2.90
CA ARG A 258 -2.49 -21.93 -2.68
C ARG A 258 -2.08 -21.78 -1.21
N PRO A 259 -0.89 -22.29 -0.82
CA PRO A 259 -0.44 -22.21 0.57
C PRO A 259 -0.34 -20.76 1.05
N ARG A 260 -0.49 -20.53 2.35
CA ARG A 260 -0.22 -19.20 2.91
C ARG A 260 1.27 -18.91 2.75
N LEU A 261 1.61 -17.82 2.08
CA LEU A 261 3.00 -17.40 1.89
C LEU A 261 3.34 -16.33 2.92
N HIS A 262 4.39 -16.54 3.69
CA HIS A 262 4.94 -15.55 4.60
C HIS A 262 6.09 -14.83 3.94
N PHE A 263 6.20 -13.52 4.19
CA PHE A 263 7.20 -12.68 3.58
C PHE A 263 7.80 -11.69 4.57
N GLN A 264 9.00 -11.24 4.24
CA GLN A 264 9.72 -10.17 4.92
C GLN A 264 10.32 -9.22 3.88
N GLY A 265 10.75 -8.05 4.34
CA GLY A 265 11.30 -7.05 3.46
C GLY A 265 11.69 -5.75 4.14
N VAL A 266 12.05 -4.79 3.30
CA VAL A 266 12.35 -3.42 3.68
C VAL A 266 11.38 -2.46 3.00
N SER A 267 11.06 -1.39 3.69
CA SER A 267 10.30 -0.27 3.16
C SER A 267 11.13 1.01 3.27
N VAL A 268 11.12 1.83 2.22
CA VAL A 268 11.85 3.09 2.14
C VAL A 268 10.87 4.20 1.78
N ALA A 269 10.78 5.20 2.65
CA ALA A 269 9.99 6.41 2.43
C ALA A 269 10.93 7.64 2.35
N ASN A 270 10.66 8.53 1.39
CA ASN A 270 11.44 9.76 1.17
C ASN A 270 12.96 9.52 1.10
N ASP A 271 13.38 8.38 0.54
CA ASP A 271 14.78 7.96 0.34
C ASP A 271 15.66 7.93 1.61
N THR A 272 15.06 7.96 2.80
CA THR A 272 15.78 8.11 4.08
C THR A 272 15.20 7.28 5.22
N MET A 273 13.88 7.10 5.27
CA MET A 273 13.24 6.36 6.34
C MET A 273 13.09 4.89 5.94
N ILE A 274 13.94 4.05 6.52
CA ILE A 274 13.94 2.60 6.30
C ILE A 274 13.18 1.93 7.43
N SER A 275 12.24 1.05 7.11
CA SER A 275 11.49 0.27 8.09
C SER A 275 11.42 -1.18 7.65
N ALA A 276 11.52 -2.09 8.61
CA ALA A 276 11.32 -3.50 8.38
C ALA A 276 9.84 -3.78 8.10
N VAL A 277 9.56 -4.71 7.18
CA VAL A 277 8.20 -5.19 6.94
C VAL A 277 8.14 -6.70 6.99
N HIS A 278 7.06 -7.24 7.53
CA HIS A 278 6.78 -8.68 7.51
C HIS A 278 5.27 -8.91 7.37
N GLY A 279 4.87 -10.10 6.95
CA GLY A 279 3.46 -10.37 6.76
C GLY A 279 3.18 -11.69 6.06
N PHE A 280 1.95 -11.82 5.57
CA PHE A 280 1.54 -12.98 4.80
C PHE A 280 0.48 -12.65 3.74
N VAL A 281 0.40 -13.52 2.75
CA VAL A 281 -0.70 -13.56 1.78
C VAL A 281 -1.38 -14.92 1.82
N CYS A 282 -2.72 -14.92 1.80
CA CYS A 282 -3.51 -16.15 1.78
C CYS A 282 -4.82 -15.98 1.01
N MET A 283 -5.47 -17.11 0.69
CA MET A 283 -6.85 -17.10 0.23
C MET A 283 -7.80 -16.95 1.42
N THR A 284 -8.86 -16.15 1.26
CA THR A 284 -10.01 -16.14 2.17
C THR A 284 -10.93 -17.32 1.83
N PRO A 285 -11.78 -17.78 2.77
CA PRO A 285 -12.80 -18.80 2.48
C PRO A 285 -13.76 -18.41 1.34
N SER A 286 -13.94 -17.11 1.12
CA SER A 286 -14.73 -16.52 0.04
C SER A 286 -14.02 -16.46 -1.32
N GLY A 287 -12.76 -16.91 -1.40
CA GLY A 287 -12.01 -16.99 -2.66
C GLY A 287 -11.32 -15.69 -3.08
N TYR A 288 -11.11 -14.74 -2.16
CA TYR A 288 -10.32 -13.53 -2.40
C TYR A 288 -8.91 -13.68 -1.84
N VAL A 289 -7.97 -12.91 -2.36
CA VAL A 289 -6.60 -12.88 -1.83
C VAL A 289 -6.52 -11.80 -0.76
N ARG A 290 -6.19 -12.20 0.47
CA ARG A 290 -5.95 -11.32 1.62
C ARG A 290 -4.45 -11.08 1.77
N TRP A 291 -4.10 -9.82 1.97
CA TRP A 291 -2.77 -9.36 2.32
C TRP A 291 -2.78 -8.82 3.74
N HIS A 292 -1.88 -9.34 4.56
CA HIS A 292 -1.57 -8.84 5.90
C HIS A 292 -0.11 -8.39 5.90
N LEU A 293 0.13 -7.14 6.27
CA LEU A 293 1.48 -6.55 6.28
C LEU A 293 1.66 -5.73 7.55
N VAL A 294 2.74 -5.96 8.27
CA VAL A 294 3.15 -5.23 9.46
C VAL A 294 4.41 -4.43 9.14
N THR A 295 4.43 -3.16 9.56
CA THR A 295 5.59 -2.27 9.47
C THR A 295 6.19 -2.09 10.85
N ARG A 296 7.50 -2.36 10.96
CA ARG A 296 8.27 -2.35 12.19
C ARG A 296 9.30 -1.22 12.18
N TYR A 297 9.35 -0.48 13.29
CA TYR A 297 10.34 0.56 13.54
C TYR A 297 11.11 0.22 14.82
N GLU A 298 12.44 0.24 14.77
CA GLU A 298 13.30 0.06 15.97
C GLU A 298 12.89 -1.17 16.81
N ASN A 299 12.56 -2.28 16.14
CA ASN A 299 12.10 -3.55 16.69
C ASN A 299 10.64 -3.61 17.20
N ASP A 300 9.87 -2.52 17.13
CA ASP A 300 8.47 -2.49 17.51
C ASP A 300 7.54 -2.54 16.30
N ASP A 301 6.56 -3.44 16.33
CA ASP A 301 5.52 -3.54 15.31
C ASP A 301 4.53 -2.38 15.52
N ARG A 302 4.60 -1.35 14.67
CA ARG A 302 3.83 -0.11 14.87
C ARG A 302 2.53 -0.09 14.10
N TRP A 303 2.57 -0.51 12.84
CA TRP A 303 1.44 -0.39 11.93
C TRP A 303 1.13 -1.71 11.28
N VAL A 304 -0.16 -2.03 11.19
CA VAL A 304 -0.66 -3.19 10.47
C VAL A 304 -1.51 -2.74 9.30
N THR A 305 -1.44 -3.48 8.20
CA THR A 305 -2.20 -3.29 6.98
C THR A 305 -3.00 -4.55 6.68
N GLU A 306 -4.28 -4.35 6.43
CA GLU A 306 -5.22 -5.40 6.02
C GLU A 306 -5.81 -5.00 4.67
N ALA A 307 -5.61 -5.85 3.67
CA ALA A 307 -5.92 -5.50 2.30
C ALA A 307 -6.44 -6.67 1.48
N VAL A 308 -7.15 -6.32 0.41
CA VAL A 308 -7.72 -7.23 -0.57
C VAL A 308 -7.03 -6.99 -1.90
N GLN A 309 -6.56 -8.06 -2.53
CA GLN A 309 -6.02 -7.95 -3.87
C GLN A 309 -7.13 -7.66 -4.88
N ILE A 310 -6.86 -6.69 -5.75
CA ILE A 310 -7.78 -6.30 -6.80
C ILE A 310 -7.55 -7.18 -8.01
N GLY A 311 -8.46 -8.14 -8.18
CA GLY A 311 -8.40 -9.09 -9.27
C GLY A 311 -7.63 -10.36 -8.93
N GLU A 312 -7.04 -11.00 -9.93
CA GLU A 312 -6.37 -12.30 -9.77
C GLU A 312 -4.90 -12.15 -9.34
N PRO A 313 -4.25 -13.23 -8.82
CA PRO A 313 -2.81 -13.25 -8.52
C PRO A 313 -1.92 -12.61 -9.60
N GLY A 314 -1.00 -11.74 -9.15
CA GLY A 314 -0.12 -10.97 -10.03
C GLY A 314 -0.80 -9.84 -10.82
N SER A 315 -1.97 -9.36 -10.39
CA SER A 315 -2.64 -8.23 -11.04
C SER A 315 -1.83 -6.93 -10.93
N ALA A 316 -1.82 -6.13 -12.00
CA ALA A 316 -1.19 -4.81 -11.99
C ALA A 316 -1.86 -3.86 -10.99
N ALA A 317 -3.15 -4.02 -10.74
CA ALA A 317 -3.89 -3.23 -9.75
C ALA A 317 -3.40 -3.46 -8.32
N GLY A 318 -2.68 -4.56 -8.05
CA GLY A 318 -2.15 -4.88 -6.74
C GLY A 318 -3.24 -5.06 -5.68
N PHE A 319 -3.08 -4.47 -4.50
CA PHE A 319 -4.03 -4.61 -3.39
C PHE A 319 -4.36 -3.28 -2.73
N ILE A 320 -5.62 -3.14 -2.34
CA ILE A 320 -6.17 -1.97 -1.65
C ILE A 320 -6.63 -2.41 -0.28
N GLY A 321 -6.39 -1.58 0.72
CA GLY A 321 -6.94 -1.81 2.04
C GLY A 321 -6.73 -0.65 2.97
N THR A 322 -6.59 -0.98 4.24
CA THR A 322 -6.43 -0.01 5.31
C THR A 322 -5.21 -0.30 6.14
N TRP A 323 -4.70 0.74 6.80
CA TRP A 323 -3.70 0.62 7.84
C TRP A 323 -4.26 1.14 9.17
N THR A 324 -3.79 0.57 10.27
CA THR A 324 -4.13 0.92 11.66
C THR A 324 -2.89 0.78 12.54
N GLY A 325 -2.94 1.27 13.78
CA GLY A 325 -1.97 0.85 14.80
C GLY A 325 -2.01 -0.67 15.02
N ASN A 326 -0.85 -1.26 15.32
CA ASN A 326 -0.67 -2.71 15.41
C ASN A 326 -1.47 -3.35 16.56
N ASN A 327 -1.57 -2.63 17.68
CA ASN A 327 -2.27 -3.10 18.88
C ASN A 327 -3.77 -2.79 18.85
N HIS A 328 -4.23 -2.03 17.86
CA HIS A 328 -5.61 -1.59 17.70
C HIS A 328 -6.15 -0.89 18.96
N GLU A 329 -5.34 0.01 19.52
CA GLU A 329 -5.73 0.83 20.66
C GLU A 329 -6.94 1.70 20.31
N PRO A 330 -7.79 2.05 21.29
CA PRO A 330 -9.05 2.76 21.01
C PRO A 330 -8.90 4.09 20.27
N ASP A 331 -7.74 4.72 20.34
CA ASP A 331 -7.39 5.99 19.69
C ASP A 331 -6.34 5.83 18.59
N ASP A 332 -6.01 4.60 18.20
CA ASP A 332 -5.12 4.34 17.08
C ASP A 332 -5.70 4.96 15.80
N PRO A 333 -4.89 5.71 15.04
CA PRO A 333 -5.35 6.26 13.78
C PRO A 333 -5.54 5.13 12.76
N ALA A 334 -6.38 5.41 11.77
CA ALA A 334 -6.61 4.51 10.65
C ALA A 334 -6.65 5.29 9.34
N GLY A 335 -6.35 4.63 8.22
CA GLY A 335 -6.44 5.26 6.92
C GLY A 335 -6.31 4.29 5.76
N PRO A 336 -6.40 4.79 4.52
CA PRO A 336 -6.37 3.95 3.34
C PRO A 336 -4.93 3.71 2.86
N THR A 337 -4.70 2.55 2.25
CA THR A 337 -3.43 2.21 1.61
C THR A 337 -3.67 1.45 0.29
N TRP A 338 -2.79 1.66 -0.69
CA TRP A 338 -2.82 0.95 -1.96
C TRP A 338 -1.40 0.61 -2.40
N LEU A 339 -1.16 -0.68 -2.65
CA LEU A 339 0.12 -1.20 -3.10
C LEU A 339 0.00 -1.85 -4.47
N TRP A 340 1.00 -1.64 -5.34
CA TRP A 340 1.13 -2.33 -6.62
C TRP A 340 2.59 -2.62 -6.95
N LYS A 341 2.83 -3.71 -7.68
CA LYS A 341 4.18 -4.13 -8.06
C LYS A 341 4.71 -3.27 -9.20
N ILE A 342 5.93 -2.77 -9.06
CA ILE A 342 6.60 -1.90 -10.05
C ILE A 342 7.78 -2.57 -10.73
N ALA A 343 8.43 -3.54 -10.09
CA ALA A 343 9.55 -4.28 -10.67
C ALA A 343 9.71 -5.67 -10.03
N ASP A 344 10.45 -6.54 -10.69
CA ASP A 344 10.91 -7.80 -10.12
C ASP A 344 12.17 -7.60 -9.26
N VAL A 345 12.42 -8.51 -8.31
CA VAL A 345 13.64 -8.46 -7.47
C VAL A 345 14.93 -8.61 -8.26
N SER A 346 14.92 -9.30 -9.41
CA SER A 346 16.09 -9.42 -10.30
C SER A 346 16.50 -8.10 -10.96
N GLN A 347 15.62 -7.10 -10.91
CA GLN A 347 15.87 -5.78 -11.51
C GLN A 347 16.47 -4.78 -10.52
N ILE A 348 16.69 -5.18 -9.25
CA ILE A 348 17.42 -4.37 -8.28
C ILE A 348 18.91 -4.42 -8.66
N PRO A 349 19.55 -3.29 -8.98
CA PRO A 349 20.99 -3.27 -9.23
C PRO A 349 21.76 -3.82 -8.03
N LYS A 350 22.80 -4.64 -8.25
CA LYS A 350 23.59 -5.27 -7.17
C LYS A 350 24.22 -4.23 -6.22
N ASP A 351 24.46 -3.02 -6.72
CA ASP A 351 25.10 -1.90 -6.01
C ASP A 351 24.12 -0.86 -5.42
N ASP A 352 22.80 -1.08 -5.55
CA ASP A 352 21.81 -0.13 -5.04
C ASP A 352 21.67 -0.22 -3.51
N ALA A 353 21.54 0.93 -2.83
CA ALA A 353 21.35 1.02 -1.39
C ALA A 353 20.15 0.18 -0.92
N LEU A 354 19.10 0.06 -1.74
CA LEU A 354 17.93 -0.78 -1.45
C LEU A 354 18.28 -2.28 -1.48
N GLY A 355 19.16 -2.70 -2.40
CA GLY A 355 19.68 -4.07 -2.48
C GLY A 355 20.66 -4.38 -1.35
N SER A 356 21.52 -3.42 -1.01
CA SER A 356 22.49 -3.49 0.09
C SER A 356 21.81 -3.49 1.48
N LEU A 357 20.76 -2.68 1.68
CA LEU A 357 19.96 -2.67 2.92
C LEU A 357 19.15 -3.97 3.07
N ASN A 358 18.60 -4.49 1.98
CA ASN A 358 17.93 -5.79 2.01
C ASN A 358 18.93 -6.92 2.31
N ARG A 359 20.18 -6.84 1.81
CA ARG A 359 21.28 -7.79 2.10
C ARG A 359 21.75 -7.72 3.56
N ASN A 360 22.14 -6.53 4.02
CA ASN A 360 22.88 -6.34 5.27
C ASN A 360 21.99 -6.35 6.52
N HIS A 361 20.72 -5.93 6.41
CA HIS A 361 19.85 -5.82 7.59
C HIS A 361 19.12 -7.14 7.95
N PHE A 362 19.06 -8.09 7.02
CA PHE A 362 18.32 -9.35 7.20
C PHE A 362 19.13 -10.63 6.87
N GLY A 363 20.43 -10.51 6.61
CA GLY A 363 21.35 -11.67 6.56
C GLY A 363 21.05 -12.65 5.43
N PHE A 364 20.79 -12.17 4.21
CA PHE A 364 20.72 -13.06 3.05
C PHE A 364 22.16 -13.39 2.60
N PRO A 365 22.55 -14.68 2.50
CA PRO A 365 23.89 -15.06 2.05
C PRO A 365 24.17 -14.57 0.64
N GLU A 366 25.45 -14.35 0.33
CA GLU A 366 25.92 -14.11 -1.02
C GLU A 366 25.55 -15.28 -1.92
N ASP A 367 25.10 -14.97 -3.14
CA ASP A 367 25.11 -15.95 -4.22
C ASP A 367 26.58 -16.20 -4.54
N GLU A 368 27.17 -17.24 -3.93
CA GLU A 368 28.40 -17.87 -4.43
C GLU A 368 28.06 -18.51 -5.78
N ASP A 369 27.97 -17.67 -6.81
CA ASP A 369 28.16 -18.12 -8.18
C ASP A 369 29.64 -18.50 -8.28
N GLY A 370 29.90 -19.81 -8.27
CA GLY A 370 31.23 -20.38 -8.37
C GLY A 370 31.88 -20.02 -9.69
N ASP A 371 32.78 -19.05 -9.65
CA ASP A 371 33.88 -18.95 -10.58
C ASP A 371 35.12 -19.52 -9.86
N GLU A 372 35.37 -20.81 -10.11
CA GLU A 372 36.67 -21.42 -9.89
C GLU A 372 37.67 -20.71 -10.80
N ASP A 373 38.51 -19.83 -10.25
CA ASP A 373 39.82 -19.53 -10.81
C ASP A 373 40.85 -19.57 -9.68
N ASP A 374 41.41 -20.76 -9.53
CA ASP A 374 42.73 -21.07 -8.99
C ASP A 374 43.78 -20.22 -9.70
N GLU A 375 44.48 -19.32 -8.99
CA GLU A 375 45.94 -19.20 -9.01
C GLU A 375 46.40 -18.55 -7.69
N GLY A 376 47.34 -19.22 -7.01
CA GLY A 376 47.94 -18.74 -5.79
C GLY A 376 48.93 -17.60 -5.99
N ASP A 377 49.25 -16.90 -4.91
CA ASP A 377 50.62 -16.83 -4.43
C ASP A 377 50.63 -16.33 -2.98
N GLU A 378 51.48 -16.99 -2.21
CA GLU A 378 51.91 -16.66 -0.86
C GLU A 378 52.61 -15.28 -0.87
N ASP A 379 52.39 -14.47 0.16
CA ASP A 379 53.48 -13.74 0.80
C ASP A 379 53.01 -13.20 2.17
N ASP A 380 53.65 -13.74 3.20
CA ASP A 380 53.68 -13.25 4.57
C ASP A 380 54.29 -11.84 4.62
N GLU A 381 53.74 -10.91 5.41
CA GLU A 381 54.55 -10.02 6.24
C GLU A 381 53.82 -9.66 7.55
N GLU A 382 54.49 -10.04 8.64
CA GLU A 382 54.25 -9.82 10.06
C GLU A 382 54.82 -8.46 10.46
N TYR A 383 54.06 -7.62 11.19
CA TYR A 383 54.64 -6.66 12.15
C TYR A 383 53.67 -6.39 13.32
N ASP A 384 54.20 -6.68 14.50
CA ASP A 384 53.67 -6.48 15.85
C ASP A 384 53.76 -5.01 16.34
N GLU A 385 53.26 -4.83 17.57
CA GLU A 385 53.52 -3.78 18.57
C GLU A 385 52.61 -2.54 18.58
N GLU A 386 52.23 -1.94 19.69
CA GLU A 386 52.04 -2.28 21.12
C GLU A 386 51.28 -1.06 21.71
N MET A 387 50.60 -1.27 22.85
CA MET A 387 50.29 -0.33 23.95
C MET A 387 49.90 1.15 23.66
N ASP A 388 48.79 1.59 24.24
CA ASP A 388 48.85 2.37 25.49
C ASP A 388 47.45 2.47 26.12
N GLU A 389 47.36 1.91 27.33
CA GLU A 389 46.34 2.19 28.33
C GLU A 389 46.68 3.54 28.97
N ASP A 390 45.69 4.39 29.24
CA ASP A 390 45.73 5.30 30.38
C ASP A 390 44.30 5.59 30.84
N GLU A 391 44.03 5.15 32.07
CA GLU A 391 42.92 5.53 32.93
C GLU A 391 43.15 6.96 33.46
N ASP A 392 42.06 7.68 33.79
CA ASP A 392 41.90 8.57 34.96
C ASP A 392 40.60 9.39 34.74
N GLN A 393 39.49 9.04 35.38
CA GLN A 393 39.02 9.45 36.72
C GLN A 393 38.57 10.92 36.84
N ASP A 394 37.29 11.02 37.18
CA ASP A 394 36.60 11.96 38.08
C ASP A 394 36.57 13.46 37.75
N ASP A 395 35.37 14.01 37.63
CA ASP A 395 34.79 14.82 38.71
C ASP A 395 33.33 15.21 38.41
N GLU A 396 32.46 14.95 39.39
CA GLU A 396 31.12 15.51 39.54
C GLU A 396 31.24 17.01 39.86
N ASP A 397 30.30 17.83 39.38
CA ASP A 397 29.71 18.88 40.22
C ASP A 397 28.42 19.43 39.58
N GLU A 398 27.39 19.44 40.40
CA GLU A 398 26.10 20.10 40.24
C GLU A 398 26.30 21.62 40.31
N ASP A 399 25.54 22.43 39.56
CA ASP A 399 24.83 23.54 40.19
C ASP A 399 23.73 24.18 39.33
N GLU A 400 22.73 24.66 40.06
CA GLU A 400 21.44 25.17 39.63
C GLU A 400 21.48 26.62 39.08
N GLY A 401 20.51 26.91 38.19
CA GLY A 401 19.68 28.12 38.33
C GLY A 401 20.14 29.42 37.67
N GLY A 402 19.27 30.00 36.83
CA GLY A 402 19.38 31.42 36.47
C GLY A 402 18.61 31.85 35.21
N SER A 403 17.43 32.42 35.42
CA SER A 403 16.60 33.10 34.40
C SER A 403 17.16 34.49 34.04
N MET A 404 17.13 34.89 32.76
CA MET A 404 16.46 36.10 32.25
C MET A 404 16.87 36.48 30.80
N ASP A 405 15.83 36.63 29.96
CA ASP A 405 15.53 37.67 28.94
C ASP A 405 16.66 38.51 28.28
N GLY A 406 16.57 38.70 26.95
CA GLY A 406 17.15 39.86 26.27
C GLY A 406 17.67 39.66 24.84
N SER A 407 16.80 39.91 23.87
CA SER A 407 16.95 40.17 22.42
C SER A 407 18.31 40.61 21.80
N ASP A 408 18.55 40.05 20.60
CA ASP A 408 19.08 40.61 19.34
C ASP A 408 20.53 41.15 19.21
N SER A 409 21.28 40.42 18.37
CA SER A 409 21.89 40.84 17.08
C SER A 409 23.43 40.80 16.93
N GLU A 410 23.81 40.19 15.79
CA GLU A 410 25.05 40.28 14.99
C GLU A 410 26.19 39.23 15.16
N GLU A 411 26.16 38.30 14.19
CA GLU A 411 27.25 37.77 13.33
C GLU A 411 28.57 37.23 13.93
N GLY A 412 28.82 35.93 13.69
CA GLY A 412 30.18 35.40 13.53
C GLY A 412 30.34 33.88 13.68
N GLY A 413 30.46 33.17 12.54
CA GLY A 413 31.25 31.93 12.42
C GLY A 413 30.52 30.61 12.69
N TYR A 414 29.91 30.02 11.66
CA TYR A 414 29.63 28.58 11.63
C TYR A 414 30.64 27.89 10.72
N ASP A 415 31.34 26.90 11.29
CA ASP A 415 32.16 25.92 10.60
C ASP A 415 31.39 25.21 9.49
N GLU A 416 32.07 24.98 8.37
CA GLU A 416 31.60 24.23 7.22
C GLU A 416 31.11 22.82 7.64
N MET A 417 29.81 22.56 7.52
CA MET A 417 29.32 21.19 7.47
C MET A 417 29.83 20.52 6.17
N PRO A 418 30.26 19.25 6.22
CA PRO A 418 30.74 18.55 5.04
C PRO A 418 29.65 18.45 3.97
N SER A 419 30.05 18.70 2.73
CA SER A 419 29.18 18.74 1.57
C SER A 419 28.45 17.42 1.34
N LEU A 420 27.14 17.53 1.08
CA LEU A 420 26.25 16.44 0.73
C LEU A 420 26.72 15.77 -0.57
N ILE A 421 26.98 14.46 -0.51
CA ILE A 421 27.21 13.64 -1.70
C ILE A 421 25.88 13.52 -2.43
N HIS A 422 25.80 14.17 -3.59
CA HIS A 422 24.65 14.11 -4.49
C HIS A 422 24.58 12.72 -5.13
N ILE A 423 23.65 11.87 -4.69
CA ILE A 423 23.35 10.60 -5.35
C ILE A 423 22.47 10.92 -6.57
N SER A 424 22.99 10.67 -7.77
CA SER A 424 22.29 10.87 -9.03
C SER A 424 20.99 10.08 -9.06
N THR A 425 19.89 10.75 -9.39
CA THR A 425 18.58 10.16 -9.59
C THR A 425 18.59 9.26 -10.83
N LEU A 426 17.85 8.15 -10.76
CA LEU A 426 17.71 7.14 -11.82
C LEU A 426 16.89 7.64 -13.04
N TYR A 427 16.91 8.95 -13.31
CA TYR A 427 16.20 9.60 -14.42
C TYR A 427 17.11 10.41 -15.36
N ASP A 428 18.43 10.39 -15.16
CA ASP A 428 19.38 11.03 -16.07
C ASP A 428 20.12 10.00 -16.93
N LEU A 429 19.40 9.29 -17.81
CA LEU A 429 20.00 8.66 -19.01
C LEU A 429 18.99 8.76 -20.16
N ASP A 430 19.43 9.40 -21.25
CA ASP A 430 18.71 9.78 -22.47
C ASP A 430 17.84 8.70 -23.13
#